data_AF-A0A2A5S649-F1
#
_entry.id   AF-A0A2A5S649-F1
#
_cell.length_a   1.000
_cell.length_b   1.000
_cell.length_c   1.000
_cell.angle_alpha   90.00
_cell.angle_beta   90.00
_cell.angle_gamma   90.00
#
_symmetry.space_group_name_H-M   'P 1'
#
loop_
_entity.id
_entity.type
_entity.pdbx_description
1 polymer ?
#
loop_
_entity_poly.entity_id
_entity_poly.type
_entity_poly.pdbx_seq_one_letter_code
_entity_poly.pdbx_strand_id
1 'polypeptide(L)' 'MEQVKDDGSVLISEMNVTGLPPLTVSYRTFSADESKQFWYVEGK' A
#
# COMPACT_ATOMS: atom_id res chain seq x y z
N MET A 1 2.78 2.73 -5.34
CA MET A 1 3.51 2.02 -4.26
C MET A 1 4.53 3.01 -3.71
N GLU A 2 4.58 3.19 -2.40
CA GLU A 2 5.51 4.17 -1.81
C GLU A 2 6.90 3.58 -1.61
N GLN A 3 6.98 2.36 -1.06
CA GLN A 3 8.26 1.71 -0.77
C GLN A 3 8.12 0.17 -0.70
N VAL A 4 9.10 -0.56 -1.26
CA VAL A 4 9.38 -1.96 -0.90
C VAL A 4 10.52 -1.95 0.10
N LYS A 5 10.34 -2.63 1.24
CA LYS A 5 11.37 -2.75 2.28
C LYS A 5 12.25 -3.97 2.02
N ASP A 6 13.40 -4.01 2.68
CA ASP A 6 14.39 -5.09 2.52
C ASP A 6 13.85 -6.47 2.92
N ASP A 7 12.86 -6.53 3.82
CA ASP A 7 12.16 -7.75 4.22
C ASP A 7 11.05 -8.19 3.24
N GLY A 8 10.88 -7.46 2.13
CA GLY A 8 9.86 -7.71 1.11
C GLY A 8 8.47 -7.21 1.46
N SER A 9 8.28 -6.58 2.63
CA SER A 9 7.02 -5.89 2.95
C SER A 9 6.86 -4.62 2.12
N VAL A 10 5.61 -4.26 1.83
CA VAL A 10 5.28 -3.16 0.92
C VAL A 10 4.48 -2.09 1.64
N LEU A 11 4.98 -0.86 1.65
CA LEU A 11 4.26 0.32 2.13
C LEU A 11 3.46 0.93 0.97
N ILE A 12 2.18 1.16 1.23
CA ILE A 12 1.27 1.88 0.32
C ILE A 12 0.70 3.12 1.00
N SER A 13 0.35 4.11 0.18
CA SER A 13 -0.58 5.18 0.52
C SER A 13 -1.95 4.86 -0.08
N GLU A 14 -3.01 5.16 0.66
CA GLU A 14 -4.39 4.99 0.22
C GLU A 14 -5.28 6.06 0.84
N MET A 15 -6.30 6.52 0.10
CA MET A 15 -7.21 7.58 0.55
C MET A 15 -8.65 7.06 0.59
N ASN A 16 -9.41 7.53 1.58
CA ASN A 16 -10.83 7.18 1.79
C ASN A 16 -11.12 5.68 2.01
N VAL A 17 -10.16 4.94 2.60
CA VAL A 17 -10.30 3.49 2.87
C VAL A 17 -10.81 3.20 4.28
N THR A 18 -10.27 3.89 5.27
CA THR A 18 -10.76 3.84 6.65
C THR A 18 -11.76 4.98 6.82
N GLY A 19 -12.78 4.81 7.67
CA GLY A 19 -13.84 5.82 7.92
C GLY A 19 -13.36 7.14 8.55
N LEU A 20 -12.11 7.53 8.27
CA LEU A 20 -11.50 8.82 8.52
C LEU A 20 -12.17 9.91 7.69
N PRO A 21 -11.93 11.19 8.02
CA PRO A 21 -12.48 12.31 7.26
C PRO A 21 -12.15 12.20 5.76
N PRO A 22 -13.02 12.67 4.86
CA PRO A 22 -12.73 12.76 3.44
C PRO A 22 -11.38 13.43 3.19
N LEU A 23 -10.65 12.94 2.18
CA LEU A 23 -9.31 13.44 1.81
C LEU A 23 -8.19 13.06 2.80
N THR A 24 -8.47 12.20 3.77
CA THR A 24 -7.40 11.67 4.62
C THR A 24 -6.61 10.60 3.86
N VAL A 25 -5.31 10.84 3.70
CA VAL A 25 -4.35 9.82 3.26
C VAL A 25 -4.00 8.95 4.47
N SER A 26 -4.15 7.65 4.30
CA SER A 26 -3.72 6.63 5.24
C SER A 26 -2.60 5.80 4.64
N TYR A 27 -1.81 5.19 5.51
CA TYR A 27 -0.68 4.35 5.12
C TYR A 27 -0.86 2.96 5.71
N ARG A 28 -0.53 1.95 4.91
CA ARG A 28 -0.60 0.55 5.34
C ARG A 28 0.59 -0.21 4.79
N THR A 29 1.14 -1.10 5.62
CA THR A 29 2.17 -2.05 5.19
C THR A 29 1.52 -3.41 5.01
N PHE A 30 1.72 -4.02 3.86
CA PHE A 30 1.42 -5.43 3.63
C PHE A 30 2.69 -6.25 3.86
N SER A 31 2.55 -7.40 4.49
CA SER A 31 3.62 -8.39 4.59
C SER A 31 4.04 -8.89 3.21
N ALA A 32 5.22 -9.52 3.13
CA ALA A 32 5.71 -10.11 1.89
C ALA A 32 4.79 -11.22 1.34
N ASP A 33 4.00 -11.89 2.18
CA ASP A 33 3.09 -12.95 1.74
C ASP A 33 1.72 -12.41 1.29
N GLU A 34 1.23 -11.35 1.93
CA GLU A 34 0.04 -10.63 1.46
C GLU A 34 0.33 -9.90 0.15
N SER A 35 1.51 -9.28 0.02
CA SER A 35 1.89 -8.47 -1.14
C SER A 35 1.89 -9.28 -2.44
N LYS A 36 2.30 -10.56 -2.39
CA LYS A 36 2.29 -11.49 -3.52
C LYS A 36 0.90 -11.80 -4.08
N GLN A 37 -0.17 -11.52 -3.32
CA GLN A 37 -1.55 -11.77 -3.76
C GLN A 37 -2.08 -10.64 -4.65
N PHE A 38 -1.36 -9.51 -4.74
CA PHE A 38 -1.76 -8.36 -5.54
C PHE A 38 -1.03 -8.28 -6.87
N TRP A 39 -1.64 -7.59 -7.82
CA TRP A 39 -1.01 -7.20 -9.08
C TRP A 39 -0.46 -5.79 -8.97
N TYR A 40 0.79 -5.59 -9.38
CA TYR A 40 1.44 -4.29 -9.46
C TYR A 40 1.50 -3.85 -10.93
N VAL A 41 1.05 -2.62 -11.20
CA VAL A 41 1.05 -2.04 -12.54
C VAL A 41 1.98 -0.85 -12.56
N GLU A 42 2.97 -0.87 -13.45
CA GLU A 42 3.82 0.28 -13.73
C GLU A 42 3.12 1.20 -14.74
N GLY A 43 2.90 2.45 -14.34
CA GLY A 43 2.38 3.49 -15.22
C GLY A 43 3.42 3.94 -16.25
N LYS A 44 2.96 4.54 -17.36
CA LYS A 44 3.80 5.19 -18.36
C LYS A 44 4.04 6.66 -18.03
#